data_AF-A0A9W9N1A3-F1
#
_entry.id   AF-A0A9W9N1A3-F1
#
_cell.length_a   1.000
_cell.length_b   1.000
_cell.length_c   1.000
_cell.angle_alpha   90.00
_cell.angle_beta   90.00
_cell.angle_gamma   90.00
#
_symmetry.space_group_name_H-M   'P 1'
#
loop_
_entity.id
_entity.type
_entity.pdbx_description
1 polymer ?
#
loop_
_entity_poly.entity_id
_entity_poly.type
_entity_poly.pdbx_seq_one_letter_code
_entity_poly.pdbx_strand_id
1 'polypeptide(L)'
;MGIIILDNSQGSNVLAFLHSTHLLFFLSTLISPKHILSSKMPRAVRGLLIECDPSIKSMILKYDEERHDYIVEDLDDENHLVIKESQLQNLKVRLDQDLDEKIMQLDESESE
;
A
#
# COMPACT_ATOMS: atom_id res chain seq x y z
N MET A 1 50.79 1.50 6.01
CA MET A 1 49.87 0.53 6.63
C MET A 1 48.73 1.33 7.23
N GLY A 2 47.65 1.54 6.49
CA GLY A 2 46.52 2.37 6.94
C GLY A 2 45.25 1.54 6.90
N ILE A 3 44.53 1.50 8.02
CA ILE A 3 43.19 0.92 8.11
C ILE A 3 42.23 2.10 8.08
N ILE A 4 41.34 2.16 7.10
CA ILE A 4 40.23 3.11 7.11
C ILE A 4 38.99 2.34 7.52
N ILE A 5 38.43 2.69 8.69
CA ILE A 5 37.17 2.14 9.18
C ILE A 5 36.07 3.04 8.62
N LEU A 6 35.20 2.49 7.77
CA LEU A 6 33.98 3.15 7.34
C LEU A 6 32.83 2.62 8.22
N ASP A 7 32.37 3.45 9.14
CA ASP A 7 31.18 3.18 9.93
C ASP A 7 29.94 3.39 9.05
N ASN A 8 29.21 2.30 8.77
CA ASN A 8 27.94 2.35 8.05
C ASN A 8 26.84 1.94 9.03
N SER A 9 25.88 2.84 9.24
CA SER A 9 24.75 2.73 10.18
C SER A 9 23.76 1.58 9.89
N GLN A 10 24.14 0.58 9.11
CA GLN A 10 23.36 -0.62 8.82
C GLN A 10 24.20 -1.89 8.98
N GLY A 11 24.70 -2.12 10.20
CA GLY A 11 24.85 -3.45 10.81
C GLY A 11 25.70 -4.52 10.11
N SER A 12 26.48 -4.22 9.08
CA SER A 12 27.31 -5.21 8.39
C SER A 12 28.76 -4.77 8.38
N ASN A 13 29.54 -5.31 9.32
CA ASN A 13 30.99 -5.12 9.37
C ASN A 13 31.64 -5.94 8.25
N VAL A 14 31.99 -5.29 7.13
CA VAL A 14 32.79 -5.93 6.08
C VAL A 14 34.26 -5.51 6.26
N LEU A 15 35.05 -6.41 6.81
CA LEU A 15 36.47 -6.20 7.10
C LEU A 15 37.29 -6.51 5.83
N ALA A 16 37.64 -5.49 5.05
CA ALA A 16 38.47 -5.65 3.86
C ALA A 16 39.95 -5.46 4.21
N PHE A 17 40.73 -6.55 4.23
CA PHE A 17 42.19 -6.49 4.34
C PHE A 17 42.82 -6.45 2.94
N LEU A 18 43.46 -5.33 2.60
CA LEU A 18 44.31 -5.25 1.41
C LEU A 18 45.70 -5.84 1.73
N HIS A 19 45.86 -7.14 1.53
CA HIS A 19 47.17 -7.67 1.21
C HIS A 19 47.09 -8.82 0.21
N SER A 20 47.84 -8.66 -0.87
CA SER A 20 48.10 -9.64 -1.93
C SER A 20 47.09 -9.66 -3.10
N THR A 21 47.66 -9.42 -4.28
CA THR A 21 47.06 -9.19 -5.60
C THR A 21 46.33 -10.39 -6.22
N HIS A 22 46.03 -11.43 -5.44
CA HIS A 22 45.36 -12.65 -5.90
C HIS A 22 43.89 -12.78 -5.46
N LEU A 23 43.32 -11.73 -4.86
CA LEU A 23 41.92 -11.70 -4.39
C LEU A 23 41.02 -10.73 -5.19
N LEU A 24 41.40 -10.39 -6.44
CA LEU A 24 40.51 -9.63 -7.33
C LEU A 24 39.53 -10.50 -8.13
N PHE A 25 39.68 -11.84 -8.09
CA PHE A 25 38.82 -12.74 -8.85
C PHE A 25 37.61 -13.27 -8.06
N PHE A 26 37.62 -13.17 -6.72
CA PHE A 26 36.57 -13.78 -5.88
C PHE A 26 35.44 -12.83 -5.45
N LEU A 27 35.59 -11.51 -5.59
CA LEU A 27 34.52 -10.56 -5.25
C LEU A 27 33.55 -10.22 -6.41
N SER A 28 33.79 -10.73 -7.62
CA SER A 28 32.87 -10.45 -8.74
C SER A 28 31.56 -11.24 -8.68
N THR A 29 31.41 -12.20 -7.76
CA THR A 29 30.29 -13.15 -7.80
C THR A 29 29.23 -12.94 -6.71
N LEU A 30 29.26 -11.85 -5.94
CA LEU A 30 28.23 -11.60 -4.90
C LEU A 30 27.68 -10.18 -4.88
N ILE A 31 27.52 -9.55 -6.04
CA ILE A 31 26.53 -8.49 -6.21
C ILE A 31 25.50 -9.07 -7.17
N SER A 32 24.54 -9.83 -6.61
CA SER A 32 23.32 -10.16 -7.35
C SER A 32 22.53 -8.88 -7.56
N PRO A 33 22.36 -8.35 -8.79
CA PRO A 33 21.43 -7.26 -9.03
C PRO A 33 20.04 -7.90 -9.20
N LYS A 34 19.45 -8.42 -8.13
CA LYS A 34 18.13 -9.07 -8.18
C LYS A 34 16.96 -8.20 -7.71
N HIS A 35 17.12 -6.88 -7.58
CA HIS A 35 16.05 -6.05 -7.01
C HIS A 35 15.85 -4.64 -7.62
N ILE A 36 16.20 -4.41 -8.89
CA ILE A 36 15.91 -3.13 -9.58
C ILE A 36 15.02 -3.32 -10.81
N LEU A 37 14.10 -4.29 -10.78
CA LEU A 37 13.10 -4.47 -11.84
C LEU A 37 11.72 -4.69 -11.25
N SER A 38 11.16 -3.66 -10.61
CA SER A 38 9.72 -3.41 -10.70
C SER A 38 9.55 -2.17 -11.55
N SER A 39 9.55 -2.35 -12.88
CA SER A 39 9.36 -1.28 -13.86
C SER A 39 7.89 -0.86 -13.98
N LYS A 40 7.22 -0.61 -12.85
CA LYS A 40 5.88 0.02 -12.88
C LYS A 40 6.14 1.51 -13.10
N MET A 41 5.93 2.00 -14.33
CA MET A 41 5.97 3.44 -14.60
C MET A 41 5.07 4.15 -13.58
N PRO A 42 5.54 5.23 -12.93
CA PRO A 42 4.73 5.93 -11.94
C PRO A 42 3.49 6.47 -12.63
N ARG A 43 2.33 5.92 -12.27
CA ARG A 43 1.02 6.44 -12.69
C ARG A 43 0.54 7.40 -11.62
N ALA A 44 0.36 8.65 -11.98
CA ALA A 44 -0.34 9.62 -11.15
C ALA A 44 -1.82 9.62 -11.53
N VAL A 45 -2.66 9.37 -10.54
CA VAL A 45 -4.12 9.39 -10.68
C VAL A 45 -4.66 10.50 -9.80
N ARG A 46 -5.61 11.29 -10.31
CA ARG A 46 -6.27 12.35 -9.55
C ARG A 46 -7.52 11.80 -8.89
N GLY A 47 -7.67 12.04 -7.60
CA GLY A 47 -8.81 11.60 -6.83
C GLY A 47 -8.60 11.85 -5.35
N LEU A 48 -9.59 11.43 -4.57
CA LEU A 48 -9.62 11.55 -3.13
C LEU A 48 -9.20 10.20 -2.52
N LEU A 49 -8.09 10.20 -1.79
CA LEU A 49 -7.66 9.05 -1.00
C LEU A 49 -8.54 8.96 0.24
N ILE A 50 -9.15 7.80 0.46
CA ILE A 50 -9.94 7.48 1.64
C ILE A 50 -9.29 6.31 2.35
N GLU A 51 -9.12 6.48 3.66
CA GLU A 51 -8.80 5.41 4.61
C GLU A 51 -10.10 5.04 5.34
N CYS A 52 -10.48 3.76 5.30
CA CYS A 52 -11.71 3.26 5.91
C CYS A 52 -11.56 1.78 6.31
N ASP A 53 -12.46 1.30 7.16
CA ASP A 53 -12.46 -0.11 7.58
C ASP A 53 -12.75 -1.06 6.40
N PRO A 54 -12.25 -2.32 6.44
CA PRO A 54 -12.49 -3.31 5.37
C PRO A 54 -13.97 -3.53 5.06
N SER A 55 -14.83 -3.43 6.08
CA SER A 55 -16.29 -3.53 5.96
C SER A 55 -16.86 -2.40 5.09
N ILE A 56 -16.41 -1.17 5.31
CA ILE A 56 -16.83 0.01 4.55
C ILE A 56 -16.27 -0.06 3.13
N LYS A 57 -14.99 -0.45 2.96
CA LYS A 57 -14.39 -0.72 1.64
C LYS A 57 -15.24 -1.69 0.83
N SER A 58 -15.67 -2.79 1.44
CA SER A 58 -16.53 -3.80 0.79
C SER A 58 -17.90 -3.24 0.37
N MET A 59 -18.49 -2.35 1.19
CA MET A 59 -19.76 -1.68 0.84
C MET A 59 -19.57 -0.71 -0.33
N ILE A 60 -18.48 0.08 -0.34
CA ILE A 60 -18.16 1.01 -1.43
C ILE A 60 -17.91 0.24 -2.74
N LEU A 61 -17.17 -0.86 -2.69
CA LEU A 61 -16.95 -1.75 -3.85
C LEU A 61 -18.27 -2.27 -4.41
N LYS A 62 -19.18 -2.72 -3.54
CA LYS A 62 -20.53 -3.17 -3.96
C LYS A 62 -21.34 -2.07 -4.64
N TYR A 63 -21.28 -0.83 -4.16
CA TYR A 63 -21.95 0.29 -4.85
C TYR A 63 -21.30 0.62 -6.19
N ASP A 64 -19.98 0.45 -6.29
CA ASP A 64 -19.26 0.65 -7.54
C ASP A 64 -19.58 -0.46 -8.56
N GLU A 65 -19.85 -1.70 -8.16
CA GLU A 65 -20.29 -2.77 -9.08
C GLU A 65 -21.57 -2.42 -9.88
N GLU A 66 -22.44 -1.56 -9.34
CA GLU A 66 -23.69 -1.17 -10.01
C GLU A 66 -23.46 -0.21 -11.20
N ARG A 67 -22.54 0.75 -11.07
CA ARG A 67 -22.38 1.86 -12.03
C ARG A 67 -20.94 2.22 -12.39
N HIS A 68 -19.95 1.70 -11.68
CA HIS A 68 -18.53 2.01 -11.78
C HIS A 68 -18.22 3.51 -11.80
N ASP A 69 -18.93 4.27 -10.96
CA ASP A 69 -18.82 5.73 -10.93
C ASP A 69 -18.13 6.27 -9.68
N TYR A 70 -17.88 5.45 -8.66
CA TYR A 70 -17.35 5.91 -7.39
C TYR A 70 -15.83 5.77 -7.30
N ILE A 71 -15.30 4.61 -7.69
CA ILE A 71 -13.88 4.25 -7.50
C ILE A 71 -13.07 4.65 -8.73
N VAL A 72 -11.92 5.28 -8.49
CA VAL A 72 -10.94 5.60 -9.53
C VAL A 72 -9.84 4.55 -9.55
N GLU A 73 -9.35 4.16 -8.38
CA GLU A 73 -8.32 3.14 -8.21
C GLU A 73 -8.53 2.41 -6.89
N ASP A 74 -8.57 1.08 -6.95
CA ASP A 74 -8.47 0.22 -5.78
C ASP A 74 -6.99 0.02 -5.47
N LEU A 75 -6.58 0.51 -4.30
CA LEU A 75 -5.21 0.30 -3.83
C LEU A 75 -5.14 -1.12 -3.27
N ASP A 76 -4.06 -1.86 -3.58
CA ASP A 76 -3.84 -3.27 -3.19
C ASP A 76 -3.81 -3.50 -1.66
N ASP A 77 -4.06 -2.45 -0.85
CA ASP A 77 -4.13 -2.47 0.61
C ASP A 77 -5.57 -2.59 1.11
N GLU A 78 -5.78 -3.17 2.30
CA GLU A 78 -7.13 -3.50 2.80
C GLU A 78 -8.01 -2.30 3.17
N ASN A 79 -7.41 -1.14 3.46
CA ASN A 79 -8.13 0.00 4.05
C ASN A 79 -8.14 1.25 3.16
N HIS A 80 -7.47 1.21 2.01
CA HIS A 80 -7.28 2.39 1.17
C HIS A 80 -8.02 2.25 -0.16
N LEU A 81 -8.66 3.33 -0.57
CA LEU A 81 -9.33 3.48 -1.86
C LEU A 81 -9.13 4.89 -2.40
N VAL A 82 -9.03 5.04 -3.72
CA VAL A 82 -9.08 6.34 -4.38
C VAL A 82 -10.43 6.50 -5.07
N ILE A 83 -11.18 7.54 -4.70
CA ILE A 83 -12.52 7.81 -5.25
C ILE A 83 -12.58 9.10 -6.06
N LYS A 84 -13.66 9.27 -6.83
CA LYS A 84 -13.94 10.53 -7.54
C LYS A 84 -14.38 11.61 -6.56
N GLU A 85 -13.74 12.78 -6.64
CA GLU A 85 -14.05 13.92 -5.76
C GLU A 85 -15.53 14.35 -5.84
N SER A 86 -16.12 14.28 -7.03
CA SER A 86 -17.53 14.65 -7.28
C SER A 86 -18.53 13.73 -6.59
N GLN A 87 -18.15 12.47 -6.32
CA GLN A 87 -19.04 11.47 -5.75
C GLN A 87 -18.91 11.34 -4.23
N LEU A 88 -17.94 12.01 -3.60
CA LEU A 88 -17.70 11.91 -2.15
C LEU A 88 -18.96 12.24 -1.33
N GLN A 89 -19.68 13.32 -1.65
CA GLN A 89 -20.88 13.70 -0.91
C GLN A 89 -22.01 12.67 -1.09
N ASN A 90 -22.21 12.18 -2.31
CA ASN A 90 -23.24 11.17 -2.57
C ASN A 90 -22.92 9.85 -1.84
N LEU A 91 -21.65 9.44 -1.86
CA LEU A 91 -21.20 8.23 -1.19
C LEU A 91 -21.41 8.31 0.32
N LYS A 92 -21.10 9.45 0.96
CA LYS A 92 -21.35 9.67 2.39
C LYS A 92 -22.82 9.53 2.76
N VAL A 93 -23.71 10.21 2.02
CA VAL A 93 -25.16 10.16 2.27
C VAL A 93 -25.70 8.73 2.16
N ARG A 94 -25.24 7.98 1.15
CA ARG A 94 -25.67 6.60 0.93
C ARG A 94 -25.13 5.64 1.99
N LEU A 95 -23.88 5.81 2.41
CA LEU A 95 -23.29 5.06 3.51
C LEU A 95 -24.03 5.31 4.83
N ASP A 96 -24.31 6.58 5.16
CA ASP A 96 -25.03 6.95 6.38
C ASP A 96 -26.44 6.32 6.40
N GLN A 97 -27.16 6.37 5.27
CA GLN A 97 -28.49 5.73 5.13
C GLN A 97 -28.45 4.21 5.34
N ASP A 98 -27.53 3.51 4.68
CA ASP A 98 -27.42 2.05 4.81
C ASP A 98 -26.95 1.62 6.20
N LEU A 99 -26.13 2.42 6.89
CA LEU A 99 -25.71 2.15 8.26
C LEU A 99 -26.88 2.36 9.24
N ASP A 100 -27.63 3.45 9.10
CA ASP A 100 -28.79 3.74 9.93
C ASP A 100 -29.88 2.65 9.79
N GLU A 101 -30.15 2.19 8.57
CA GLU A 101 -31.09 1.09 8.32
C GLU A 101 -30.66 -0.22 9.01
N LYS A 102 -29.36 -0.55 8.96
CA LYS A 102 -28.83 -1.76 9.62
C LYS A 102 -28.92 -1.68 11.14
N ILE A 103 -28.73 -0.49 11.72
CA ILE A 103 -28.84 -0.30 13.17
C ILE A 103 -30.29 -0.48 13.61
N MET A 104 -31.25 0.14 12.89
CA MET A 104 -32.68 0.00 13.21
C MET A 104 -33.18 -1.45 13.12
N GLN A 105 -32.68 -2.24 12.17
CA GLN A 105 -33.05 -3.66 12.04
C GLN A 105 -32.52 -4.53 13.19
N LEU A 106 -31.37 -4.18 13.78
CA LEU A 106 -30.81 -4.91 14.91
C LEU A 106 -31.63 -4.71 16.18
N ASP A 107 -32.09 -3.47 16.42
CA ASP A 107 -32.85 -3.11 17.63
C ASP A 107 -34.24 -3.79 17.68
N GLU A 108 -34.86 -4.05 16.53
CA GLU A 108 -36.12 -4.82 16.47
C GLU A 108 -35.91 -6.33 16.69
N SER A 109 -34.71 -6.86 16.41
CA SER A 109 -34.42 -8.30 16.48
C SER A 109 -34.04 -8.78 17.88
N GLU A 110 -33.73 -7.88 18.82
CA GLU A 110 -33.41 -8.20 20.23
C GLU A 110 -34.63 -8.22 21.15
N SER A 111 -35.84 -8.02 20.62
CA SER A 111 -37.08 -7.92 21.40
C SER A 111 -38.03 -9.14 21.30
N GLU A 112 -37.58 -10.28 20.78
CA GLU A 112 -38.29 -11.59 20.87
C GLU A 112 -37.56 -12.61 21.74
#